data_AF-A0A353J7C3-F1
#
_entry.id   AF-A0A353J7C3-F1
#
_cell.length_a   1.000
_cell.length_b   1.000
_cell.length_c   1.000
_cell.angle_alpha   90.00
_cell.angle_beta   90.00
_cell.angle_gamma   90.00
#
_symmetry.space_group_name_H-M   'P 1'
#
loop_
_entity.id
_entity.type
_entity.pdbx_description
1 polymer ?
#
loop_
_entity_poly.entity_id
_entity_poly.type
_entity_poly.pdbx_seq_one_letter_code
_entity_poly.pdbx_strand_id
1 'polypeptide(L)'
;MADKQQNLLQKQYVEEYVDPITGVTGRQLKLGYWWLTHKSKFARIGVILLIVLDVYLVTASSIAWGLYLFRGQEQQTLLLQELAAGQATHENWRLAHKPESMQVIARSVFAGRGDKYDFAAELTNPNPNWLIFFDYRFVFSGGDTPWRSSFLLPGEIGIKTELGFEWARRPREAEFEIQNIKWVRMTAHIVDDVGKYLKDRLDFVVTGGVIVKVEDASNILSFEVRNNTPFSYWRVPFYVGLYSGTRLVAVEYIIIEPFRAGETRSVNIATTLTGGSISDVKLYPEINVFDKSVFLTPQS
;
A
#
# COMPACT_ATOMS: atom_id res chain seq x y z
N MET A 1 98.61 -19.03 -15.00
CA MET A 1 97.24 -19.38 -15.44
C MET A 1 96.71 -20.65 -14.77
N ALA A 2 97.55 -21.66 -14.48
CA ALA A 2 97.14 -22.90 -13.80
C ALA A 2 96.51 -22.71 -12.39
N ASP A 3 97.00 -21.75 -11.60
CA ASP A 3 96.53 -21.49 -10.23
C ASP A 3 95.08 -20.97 -10.14
N LYS A 4 94.63 -20.24 -11.16
CA LYS A 4 93.24 -19.76 -11.24
C LYS A 4 92.28 -20.89 -11.58
N GLN A 5 92.69 -21.83 -12.43
CA GLN A 5 91.86 -22.99 -12.77
C GLN A 5 91.71 -23.95 -11.60
N GLN A 6 92.77 -24.19 -10.80
CA GLN A 6 92.67 -25.04 -9.62
C GLN A 6 91.73 -24.46 -8.55
N ASN A 7 91.77 -23.15 -8.30
CA ASN A 7 90.85 -22.49 -7.37
C ASN A 7 89.39 -22.52 -7.84
N LEU A 8 89.15 -22.42 -9.15
CA LEU A 8 87.80 -22.51 -9.72
C LEU A 8 87.23 -23.93 -9.59
N LEU A 9 88.05 -24.95 -9.87
CA LEU A 9 87.67 -26.35 -9.72
C LEU A 9 87.42 -26.73 -8.26
N GLN A 10 88.23 -26.22 -7.32
CA GLN A 10 88.02 -26.43 -5.88
C GLN A 10 86.72 -25.80 -5.38
N LYS A 11 86.39 -24.58 -5.82
CA LYS A 11 85.10 -23.95 -5.52
C LYS A 11 83.93 -24.77 -6.07
N GLN A 12 84.05 -25.26 -7.29
CA GLN A 12 83.02 -26.08 -7.93
C GLN A 12 82.80 -27.39 -7.16
N TYR A 13 83.89 -28.04 -6.74
CA TYR A 13 83.85 -29.30 -5.98
C TYR A 13 83.18 -29.15 -4.60
N VAL A 14 83.39 -28.01 -3.93
CA VAL A 14 82.76 -27.72 -2.63
C VAL A 14 81.27 -27.35 -2.79
N GLU A 15 80.87 -26.77 -3.93
CA GLU A 15 79.46 -26.44 -4.19
C GLU A 15 78.62 -27.64 -4.63
N GLU A 16 79.21 -28.60 -5.35
CA GLU A 16 78.56 -29.85 -5.78
C GLU A 16 78.69 -31.00 -4.77
N TYR A 17 79.42 -30.78 -3.66
CA TYR A 17 79.55 -31.80 -2.61
C TYR A 17 78.19 -32.13 -1.98
N VAL A 18 77.84 -33.41 -2.00
CA VAL A 18 76.66 -33.97 -1.32
C VAL A 18 77.17 -34.91 -0.23
N ASP A 19 76.79 -34.64 1.02
CA ASP A 19 77.16 -35.50 2.14
C ASP A 19 76.51 -36.89 1.97
N PRO A 20 77.29 -37.98 1.88
CA PRO A 20 76.77 -39.32 1.64
C PRO A 20 75.95 -39.90 2.81
N ILE A 21 75.98 -39.30 4.01
CA ILE A 21 75.25 -39.80 5.19
C ILE A 21 73.90 -39.08 5.36
N THR A 22 73.85 -37.78 5.12
CA THR A 22 72.64 -36.96 5.36
C THR A 22 71.95 -36.51 4.07
N GLY A 23 72.59 -36.67 2.90
CA GLY A 23 72.06 -36.24 1.60
C GLY A 23 72.01 -34.72 1.42
N VAL A 24 72.57 -33.94 2.35
CA VAL A 24 72.52 -32.48 2.34
C VAL A 24 73.61 -31.94 1.42
N THR A 25 73.22 -31.05 0.51
CA THR A 25 74.14 -30.41 -0.45
C THR A 25 74.98 -29.32 0.23
N GLY A 26 76.21 -29.07 -0.25
CA GLY A 26 77.09 -28.04 0.29
C GLY A 26 76.47 -26.63 0.34
N ARG A 27 75.56 -26.33 -0.61
CA ARG A 27 74.75 -25.10 -0.60
C ARG A 27 73.74 -25.03 0.55
N GLN A 28 73.05 -26.13 0.84
CA GLN A 28 72.12 -26.22 1.97
C GLN A 28 72.85 -26.12 3.31
N LEU A 29 74.05 -26.70 3.40
CA LEU A 29 74.90 -26.62 4.59
C LEU A 29 75.39 -25.18 4.84
N LYS A 30 75.77 -24.47 3.78
CA LYS A 30 76.15 -23.05 3.84
C LYS A 30 74.99 -22.15 4.24
N LEU A 31 73.79 -22.39 3.72
CA LEU A 31 72.58 -21.66 4.09
C LEU A 31 72.16 -21.95 5.54
N GLY A 32 72.21 -23.21 5.98
CA GLY A 32 71.92 -23.61 7.36
C GLY A 32 72.91 -23.00 8.35
N TYR A 33 74.20 -23.03 8.04
CA TYR A 33 75.24 -22.40 8.84
C TYR A 33 75.07 -20.87 8.91
N TRP A 34 74.80 -20.22 7.76
CA TRP A 34 74.55 -18.77 7.68
C TRP A 34 73.30 -18.36 8.47
N TRP A 35 72.21 -19.13 8.36
CA TRP A 35 70.98 -18.93 9.13
C TRP A 35 71.23 -19.08 10.63
N LEU A 36 71.90 -20.15 11.07
CA LEU A 36 72.23 -20.37 12.48
C LEU A 36 73.11 -19.25 13.05
N THR A 37 74.12 -18.79 12.29
CA THR A 37 74.98 -17.67 12.72
C THR A 37 74.25 -16.33 12.79
N HIS A 38 73.24 -16.10 11.94
CA HIS A 38 72.53 -14.82 11.87
C HIS A 38 71.16 -14.81 12.58
N LYS A 39 70.66 -15.97 13.05
CA LYS A 39 69.35 -16.13 13.71
C LYS A 39 69.11 -15.14 14.84
N SER A 40 70.13 -14.89 15.67
CA SER A 40 70.05 -13.94 16.79
C SER A 40 69.92 -12.48 16.34
N LYS A 41 70.56 -12.12 15.22
CA LYS A 41 70.46 -10.78 14.63
C LYS A 41 69.07 -10.55 14.01
N PHE A 42 68.54 -11.54 13.29
CA PHE A 42 67.17 -11.48 12.75
C PHE A 42 66.11 -11.38 13.84
N ALA A 43 66.24 -12.16 14.92
CA ALA A 43 65.33 -12.06 16.06
C ALA A 43 65.36 -10.65 16.69
N ARG A 44 66.55 -10.07 16.88
CA ARG A 44 66.70 -8.72 17.44
C ARG A 44 66.12 -7.64 16.52
N ILE A 45 66.31 -7.76 15.20
CA ILE A 45 65.71 -6.85 14.21
C ILE A 45 64.19 -6.96 14.22
N GLY A 46 63.64 -8.19 14.25
CA GLY A 46 62.20 -8.42 14.31
C GLY A 46 61.55 -7.79 15.56
N VAL A 47 62.20 -7.92 16.71
CA VAL A 47 61.75 -7.28 17.97
C VAL A 47 61.76 -5.76 17.86
N ILE A 48 62.82 -5.17 17.31
CA ILE A 48 62.89 -3.71 17.13
C ILE A 48 61.78 -3.22 16.19
N LEU A 49 61.51 -3.95 15.11
CA LEU A 49 60.47 -3.60 14.15
C LEU A 49 59.08 -3.66 14.79
N LEU A 50 58.80 -4.68 15.62
CA LEU A 50 57.57 -4.79 16.40
C LEU A 50 57.40 -3.64 17.39
N ILE A 51 58.47 -3.25 18.10
CA ILE A 51 58.42 -2.11 19.04
C ILE A 51 58.07 -0.82 18.30
N VAL A 52 58.67 -0.58 17.14
CA VAL A 52 58.36 0.62 16.32
C VAL A 52 56.91 0.60 15.84
N LEU A 53 56.41 -0.56 15.42
CA LEU A 53 55.03 -0.73 14.98
C LEU A 53 54.04 -0.46 16.11
N ASP A 54 54.29 -1.00 17.30
CA ASP A 54 53.44 -0.78 18.48
C ASP A 54 53.40 0.70 18.86
N VAL A 55 54.56 1.37 18.90
CA VAL A 55 54.63 2.82 19.19
C VAL A 55 53.83 3.61 18.16
N TYR A 56 53.93 3.26 16.88
CA TYR A 56 53.16 3.91 15.83
C TYR A 56 51.65 3.73 16.02
N LEU A 57 51.20 2.49 16.25
CA LEU A 57 49.78 2.17 16.42
C LEU A 57 49.17 2.85 17.66
N VAL A 58 49.88 2.82 18.80
CA VAL A 58 49.44 3.48 20.03
C VAL A 58 49.34 4.98 19.83
N THR A 59 50.32 5.60 19.16
CA THR A 59 50.32 7.04 18.90
C THR A 59 49.18 7.43 17.96
N ALA A 60 48.99 6.70 16.86
CA ALA A 60 47.90 6.96 15.91
C ALA A 60 46.51 6.80 16.55
N SER A 61 46.32 5.74 17.36
CA SER A 61 45.08 5.50 18.10
C SER A 61 44.81 6.62 19.11
N SER A 62 45.82 7.02 19.88
CA SER A 62 45.67 8.08 20.88
C SER A 62 45.28 9.42 20.25
N ILE A 63 45.85 9.75 19.08
CA ILE A 63 45.48 10.96 18.33
C ILE A 63 44.05 10.87 17.82
N ALA A 64 43.64 9.71 17.27
CA ALA A 64 42.28 9.50 16.78
C ALA A 64 41.23 9.63 17.90
N TRP A 65 41.47 8.98 19.05
CA TRP A 65 40.60 9.08 20.23
C TRP A 65 40.55 10.50 20.79
N GLY A 66 41.69 11.20 20.85
CA GLY A 66 41.73 12.61 21.26
C GLY A 66 40.88 13.48 20.35
N LEU A 67 41.06 13.40 19.03
CA LEU A 67 40.27 14.14 18.06
C LEU A 67 38.76 13.82 18.16
N TYR A 68 38.41 12.56 18.37
CA TYR A 68 37.03 12.13 18.56
C TYR A 68 36.40 12.72 19.84
N LEU A 69 37.12 12.74 20.96
CA LEU A 69 36.61 13.29 22.22
C LEU A 69 36.36 14.81 22.13
N PHE A 70 37.23 15.55 21.45
CA PHE A 70 37.11 17.01 21.33
C PHE A 70 36.17 17.48 20.21
N ARG A 71 36.08 16.76 19.09
CA ARG A 71 35.25 17.17 17.93
C ARG A 71 34.00 16.32 17.70
N GLY A 72 33.96 15.09 18.22
CA GLY A 72 32.87 14.15 17.98
C GLY A 72 31.58 14.51 18.71
N GLN A 73 31.67 15.20 19.86
CA GLN A 73 30.48 15.61 20.61
C GLN A 73 29.63 16.64 19.84
N GLU A 74 30.24 17.62 19.17
CA GLU A 74 29.50 18.61 18.39
C GLU A 74 28.76 17.97 17.19
N GLN A 75 29.44 17.07 16.47
CA GLN A 75 28.82 16.32 15.38
C GLN A 75 27.68 15.42 15.85
N GLN A 76 27.80 14.79 17.02
CA GLN A 76 26.72 13.99 17.60
C GLN A 76 25.53 14.84 18.02
N THR A 77 25.76 16.03 18.61
CA THR A 77 24.67 16.94 18.97
C THR A 77 23.93 17.48 17.75
N LEU A 78 24.64 17.77 16.65
CA LEU A 78 24.02 18.19 15.39
C LEU A 78 23.18 17.05 14.78
N LEU A 79 23.70 15.83 14.74
CA LEU A 79 22.96 14.65 14.28
C LEU A 79 21.71 14.37 15.13
N LEU A 80 21.81 14.50 16.46
CA LEU A 80 20.67 14.33 17.37
C LEU A 80 19.63 15.45 17.18
N GLN A 81 20.06 16.68 16.91
CA GLN A 81 19.17 17.80 16.60
C GLN A 81 18.48 17.61 15.23
N GLU A 82 19.18 17.12 14.21
CA GLU A 82 18.58 16.75 12.91
C GLU A 82 17.57 15.61 13.04
N LEU A 83 17.88 14.57 13.84
CA LEU A 83 16.95 13.48 14.12
C LEU A 83 15.71 13.94 14.91
N ALA A 84 15.90 14.82 15.90
CA ALA A 84 14.80 15.41 16.67
C ALA A 84 13.93 16.36 15.80
N ALA A 85 14.55 17.16 14.93
CA ALA A 85 13.84 17.95 13.93
C ALA A 85 13.05 17.06 12.95
N GLY A 86 13.62 15.91 12.56
CA GLY A 86 12.94 14.89 11.77
C GLY A 86 11.69 14.30 12.46
N GLN A 87 11.71 14.12 13.79
CA GLN A 87 10.52 13.66 14.53
C GLN A 87 9.39 14.69 14.54
N ALA A 88 9.71 15.99 14.67
CA ALA A 88 8.73 17.06 14.51
C ALA A 88 8.10 17.06 13.10
N THR A 89 8.89 16.72 12.07
CA THR A 89 8.33 16.59 10.71
C THR A 89 7.41 15.38 10.55
N HIS A 90 7.64 14.25 11.24
CA HIS A 90 6.76 13.08 11.12
C HIS A 90 5.39 13.30 11.77
N GLU A 91 5.34 13.87 12.98
CA GLU A 91 4.09 14.28 13.64
C GLU A 91 3.32 15.30 12.78
N ASN A 92 4.00 16.34 12.31
CA ASN A 92 3.40 17.35 11.44
C ASN A 92 2.91 16.76 10.11
N TRP A 93 3.67 15.82 9.52
CA TRP A 93 3.25 15.11 8.32
C TRP A 93 2.01 14.24 8.57
N ARG A 94 1.95 13.51 9.69
CA ARG A 94 0.78 12.71 10.07
C ARG A 94 -0.45 13.59 10.27
N LEU A 95 -0.31 14.73 10.95
CA LEU A 95 -1.40 15.68 11.17
C LEU A 95 -1.86 16.37 9.88
N ALA A 96 -0.93 16.66 8.96
CA ALA A 96 -1.25 17.24 7.66
C ALA A 96 -1.90 16.24 6.68
N HIS A 97 -1.66 14.93 6.85
CA HIS A 97 -2.19 13.87 5.99
C HIS A 97 -3.28 13.02 6.67
N LYS A 98 -3.86 13.52 7.77
CA LYS A 98 -5.02 12.89 8.40
C LYS A 98 -6.23 12.96 7.45
N PRO A 99 -7.09 11.93 7.44
CA PRO A 99 -8.28 11.97 6.61
C PRO A 99 -9.24 13.07 7.11
N GLU A 100 -9.85 13.76 6.16
CA GLU A 100 -10.99 14.65 6.38
C GLU A 100 -12.25 13.84 6.67
N SER A 101 -13.16 14.38 7.47
CA SER A 101 -14.43 13.71 7.78
C SER A 101 -15.28 13.51 6.51
N MET A 102 -15.84 12.31 6.37
CA MET A 102 -16.87 12.03 5.37
C MET A 102 -18.07 12.97 5.56
N GLN A 103 -18.70 13.39 4.46
CA GLN A 103 -19.81 14.34 4.52
C GLN A 103 -21.11 13.67 4.07
N VAL A 104 -22.20 13.97 4.79
CA VAL A 104 -23.56 13.60 4.39
C VAL A 104 -24.13 14.75 3.57
N ILE A 105 -24.33 14.52 2.28
CA ILE A 105 -24.80 15.54 1.32
C ILE A 105 -26.30 15.75 1.47
N ALA A 106 -27.07 14.67 1.45
CA ALA A 106 -28.53 14.70 1.50
C ALA A 106 -29.08 13.47 2.21
N ARG A 107 -30.28 13.62 2.76
CA ARG A 107 -31.04 12.57 3.45
C ARG A 107 -32.46 12.61 2.90
N SER A 108 -32.97 11.46 2.49
CA SER A 108 -34.28 11.34 1.86
C SER A 108 -35.03 10.16 2.45
N VAL A 109 -36.35 10.33 2.60
CA VAL A 109 -37.28 9.27 3.00
C VAL A 109 -38.36 9.16 1.94
N PHE A 110 -38.46 7.99 1.31
CA PHE A 110 -39.45 7.68 0.30
C PHE A 110 -40.55 6.80 0.89
N ALA A 111 -41.78 7.02 0.44
CA ALA A 111 -42.88 6.14 0.79
C ALA A 111 -42.87 4.94 -0.16
N GLY A 112 -42.76 3.75 0.41
CA GLY A 112 -42.92 2.50 -0.31
C GLY A 112 -44.40 2.07 -0.39
N ARG A 113 -44.62 0.79 -0.66
CA ARG A 113 -45.97 0.21 -0.73
C ARG A 113 -46.45 -0.19 0.66
N GLY A 114 -47.62 0.33 1.07
CA GLY A 114 -48.19 0.07 2.39
C GLY A 114 -47.42 0.81 3.49
N ASP A 115 -47.15 0.13 4.60
CA ASP A 115 -46.44 0.67 5.77
C ASP A 115 -44.91 0.52 5.64
N LYS A 116 -44.38 0.57 4.42
CA LYS A 116 -42.95 0.44 4.10
C LYS A 116 -42.34 1.77 3.68
N TYR A 117 -41.12 2.04 4.11
CA TYR A 117 -40.40 3.26 3.79
C TYR A 117 -38.97 2.95 3.39
N ASP A 118 -38.46 3.73 2.43
CA ASP A 118 -37.09 3.64 1.97
C ASP A 118 -36.32 4.86 2.47
N PHE A 119 -35.24 4.61 3.19
CA PHE A 119 -34.33 5.64 3.66
C PHE A 119 -33.12 5.69 2.75
N ALA A 120 -32.63 6.90 2.44
CA ALA A 120 -31.42 7.09 1.66
C ALA A 120 -30.59 8.25 2.19
N ALA A 121 -29.27 8.07 2.22
CA ALA A 121 -28.28 9.09 2.50
C ALA A 121 -27.24 9.12 1.39
N GLU A 122 -27.03 10.29 0.79
CA GLU A 122 -25.94 10.54 -0.15
C GLU A 122 -24.70 10.97 0.65
N LEU A 123 -23.59 10.27 0.45
CA LEU A 123 -22.33 10.45 1.18
C LEU A 123 -21.20 10.78 0.21
N THR A 124 -20.24 11.59 0.65
CA THR A 124 -19.00 11.82 -0.09
C THR A 124 -17.77 11.58 0.77
N ASN A 125 -16.82 10.84 0.21
CA ASN A 125 -15.49 10.69 0.77
C ASN A 125 -14.55 11.72 0.12
N PRO A 126 -14.23 12.85 0.79
CA PRO A 126 -13.36 13.87 0.23
C PRO A 126 -11.90 13.40 0.07
N ASN A 127 -11.55 12.23 0.62
CA ASN A 127 -10.18 11.76 0.70
C ASN A 127 -9.82 10.89 -0.51
N PRO A 128 -8.90 11.34 -1.40
CA PRO A 128 -8.60 10.63 -2.64
C PRO A 128 -7.76 9.35 -2.45
N ASN A 129 -7.18 9.14 -1.26
CA ASN A 129 -6.28 8.02 -0.97
C ASN A 129 -6.71 7.20 0.26
N TRP A 130 -7.96 7.34 0.70
CA TRP A 130 -8.44 6.67 1.90
C TRP A 130 -9.75 5.94 1.65
N LEU A 131 -9.75 4.64 1.88
CA LEU A 131 -10.94 3.80 1.93
C LEU A 131 -11.53 3.87 3.34
N ILE A 132 -12.85 4.01 3.43
CA ILE A 132 -13.55 4.08 4.72
C ILE A 132 -14.41 2.84 4.88
N PHE A 133 -14.36 2.21 6.05
CA PHE A 133 -15.36 1.25 6.51
C PHE A 133 -16.09 1.85 7.71
N PHE A 134 -17.40 1.66 7.79
CA PHE A 134 -18.20 2.21 8.88
C PHE A 134 -19.50 1.43 9.04
N ASP A 135 -20.11 1.57 10.21
CA ASP A 135 -21.47 1.13 10.45
C ASP A 135 -22.40 2.35 10.44
N TYR A 136 -23.59 2.19 9.90
CA TYR A 136 -24.59 3.25 9.83
C TYR A 136 -25.99 2.76 10.18
N ARG A 137 -26.86 3.70 10.55
CA ARG A 137 -28.30 3.52 10.66
C ARG A 137 -29.03 4.84 10.40
N PHE A 138 -30.33 4.74 10.16
CA PHE A 138 -31.23 5.89 10.08
C PHE A 138 -32.00 6.03 11.39
N VAL A 139 -32.01 7.24 11.95
CA VAL A 139 -32.74 7.58 13.18
C VAL A 139 -33.85 8.56 12.82
N PHE A 140 -35.09 8.27 13.23
CA PHE A 140 -36.25 9.11 12.89
C PHE A 140 -37.20 9.24 14.08
N SER A 141 -38.20 10.11 13.94
CA SER A 141 -39.22 10.33 14.98
C SER A 141 -40.11 9.09 15.14
N GLY A 142 -39.68 8.17 16.01
CA GLY A 142 -40.39 6.94 16.33
C GLY A 142 -39.47 5.74 16.57
N GLY A 143 -38.23 5.78 16.09
CA GLY A 143 -37.28 4.69 16.26
C GLY A 143 -36.07 4.82 15.36
N ASP A 144 -35.35 3.72 15.23
CA ASP A 144 -34.13 3.60 14.44
C ASP A 144 -34.15 2.33 13.59
N THR A 145 -33.45 2.37 12.46
CA THR A 145 -33.21 1.20 11.64
C THR A 145 -32.08 0.35 12.25
N PRO A 146 -32.00 -0.95 11.90
CA PRO A 146 -30.86 -1.77 12.28
C PRO A 146 -29.53 -1.19 11.79
N TRP A 147 -28.45 -1.47 12.53
CA TRP A 147 -27.09 -1.15 12.09
C TRP A 147 -26.70 -1.96 10.86
N ARG A 148 -26.11 -1.27 9.88
CA ARG A 148 -25.59 -1.86 8.64
C ARG A 148 -24.13 -1.48 8.48
N SER A 149 -23.29 -2.43 8.09
CA SER A 149 -21.90 -2.15 7.73
C SER A 149 -21.79 -1.79 6.25
N SER A 150 -20.96 -0.80 5.94
CA SER A 150 -20.65 -0.42 4.56
C SER A 150 -19.27 0.22 4.46
N PHE A 151 -18.92 0.62 3.24
CA PHE A 151 -17.68 1.28 2.90
C PHE A 151 -17.92 2.41 1.92
N LEU A 152 -16.92 3.29 1.78
CA LEU A 152 -16.90 4.33 0.76
C LEU A 152 -15.49 4.42 0.17
N LEU A 153 -15.39 4.27 -1.14
CA LEU A 153 -14.12 4.28 -1.86
C LEU A 153 -13.49 5.68 -1.83
N PRO A 154 -12.17 5.78 -2.07
CA PRO A 154 -11.50 7.07 -2.13
C PRO A 154 -12.10 8.02 -3.19
N GLY A 155 -12.47 9.24 -2.78
CA GLY A 155 -13.05 10.24 -3.68
C GLY A 155 -14.48 9.95 -4.16
N GLU A 156 -15.13 8.90 -3.65
CA GLU A 156 -16.44 8.45 -4.12
C GLU A 156 -17.59 9.30 -3.56
N ILE A 157 -18.60 9.56 -4.40
CA ILE A 157 -19.94 9.93 -3.97
C ILE A 157 -20.82 8.69 -4.05
N GLY A 158 -21.24 8.18 -2.89
CA GLY A 158 -22.03 6.96 -2.77
C GLY A 158 -23.39 7.22 -2.15
N ILE A 159 -24.26 6.22 -2.20
CA ILE A 159 -25.56 6.24 -1.53
C ILE A 159 -25.69 5.05 -0.60
N LYS A 160 -26.21 5.27 0.61
CA LYS A 160 -26.50 4.22 1.59
C LYS A 160 -27.98 4.25 1.92
N THR A 161 -28.58 3.08 2.05
CA THR A 161 -30.03 2.97 2.15
C THR A 161 -30.46 1.92 3.16
N GLU A 162 -31.68 2.07 3.68
CA GLU A 162 -32.46 0.97 4.26
C GLU A 162 -33.77 0.93 3.49
N LEU A 163 -33.93 -0.09 2.65
CA LEU A 163 -35.08 -0.24 1.75
C LEU A 163 -36.15 -1.12 2.39
N GLY A 164 -37.42 -0.76 2.20
CA GLY A 164 -38.58 -1.55 2.60
C GLY A 164 -38.79 -1.66 4.11
N PHE A 165 -38.31 -0.69 4.89
CA PHE A 165 -38.42 -0.71 6.35
C PHE A 165 -39.87 -0.53 6.80
N GLU A 166 -40.38 -1.48 7.58
CA GLU A 166 -41.78 -1.51 8.02
C GLU A 166 -41.97 -0.64 9.26
N TRP A 167 -42.91 0.33 9.17
CA TRP A 167 -43.23 1.21 10.29
C TRP A 167 -44.67 1.72 10.23
N ALA A 168 -45.34 1.88 11.38
CA ALA A 168 -46.76 2.21 11.41
C ALA A 168 -47.12 3.61 10.88
N ARG A 169 -46.16 4.54 10.83
CA ARG A 169 -46.41 5.94 10.44
C ARG A 169 -45.28 6.50 9.62
N ARG A 170 -45.59 7.15 8.49
CA ARG A 170 -44.58 7.78 7.63
C ARG A 170 -43.60 8.68 8.39
N PRO A 171 -42.31 8.34 8.45
CA PRO A 171 -41.27 9.23 8.95
C PRO A 171 -41.16 10.45 8.02
N ARG A 172 -41.07 11.65 8.60
CA ARG A 172 -40.91 12.89 7.81
C ARG A 172 -39.46 13.18 7.46
N GLU A 173 -38.59 12.95 8.43
CA GLU A 173 -37.15 13.21 8.36
C GLU A 173 -36.44 12.06 9.06
N ALA A 174 -35.21 11.80 8.61
CA ALA A 174 -34.31 10.84 9.23
C ALA A 174 -32.91 11.46 9.34
N GLU A 175 -32.28 11.28 10.48
CA GLU A 175 -30.86 11.50 10.68
C GLU A 175 -30.08 10.26 10.24
N PHE A 176 -28.84 10.48 9.80
CA PHE A 176 -27.93 9.43 9.40
C PHE A 176 -26.83 9.34 10.45
N GLU A 177 -26.87 8.28 11.25
CA GLU A 177 -25.92 8.06 12.33
C GLU A 177 -24.84 7.09 11.87
N ILE A 178 -23.58 7.38 12.24
CA ILE A 178 -22.40 6.63 11.81
C ILE A 178 -21.56 6.29 13.03
N GLN A 179 -21.07 5.05 13.11
CA GLN A 179 -20.13 4.61 14.13
C GLN A 179 -19.05 3.69 13.54
N ASN A 180 -18.08 3.29 14.38
CA ASN A 180 -17.03 2.33 14.05
C ASN A 180 -16.24 2.69 12.77
N ILE A 181 -15.97 3.98 12.56
CA ILE A 181 -15.27 4.46 11.36
C ILE A 181 -13.83 3.96 11.38
N LYS A 182 -13.46 3.19 10.36
CA LYS A 182 -12.12 2.67 10.12
C LYS A 182 -11.59 3.19 8.79
N TRP A 183 -10.48 3.91 8.87
CA TRP A 183 -9.78 4.47 7.72
C TRP A 183 -8.65 3.55 7.28
N VAL A 184 -8.58 3.25 5.98
CA VAL A 184 -7.51 2.47 5.38
C VAL A 184 -6.85 3.31 4.29
N ARG A 185 -5.57 3.66 4.49
CA ARG A 185 -4.80 4.43 3.52
C ARG A 185 -4.41 3.54 2.35
N MET A 186 -4.75 3.97 1.14
CA MET A 186 -4.25 3.40 -0.10
C MET A 186 -2.87 4.01 -0.38
N THR A 187 -1.83 3.19 -0.28
CA THR A 187 -0.44 3.61 -0.54
C THR A 187 0.02 3.11 -1.90
N ALA A 188 1.10 3.69 -2.43
CA ALA A 188 1.70 3.26 -3.70
C ALA A 188 2.06 1.77 -3.73
N HIS A 189 2.38 1.17 -2.58
CA HIS A 189 2.63 -0.27 -2.47
C HIS A 189 1.38 -1.14 -2.72
N ILE A 190 0.18 -0.57 -2.54
CA ILE A 190 -1.09 -1.24 -2.81
C ILE A 190 -1.51 -0.93 -4.24
N VAL A 191 -1.53 0.36 -4.60
CA VAL A 191 -1.91 0.90 -5.90
C VAL A 191 -1.12 2.18 -6.14
N ASP A 192 -0.41 2.26 -7.27
CA ASP A 192 0.41 3.42 -7.63
C ASP A 192 -0.40 4.73 -7.76
N ASP A 193 -1.54 4.67 -8.47
CA ASP A 193 -2.48 5.78 -8.65
C ASP A 193 -3.90 5.30 -8.38
N VAL A 194 -4.43 5.70 -7.22
CA VAL A 194 -5.75 5.30 -6.73
C VAL A 194 -6.86 5.79 -7.65
N GLY A 195 -6.79 7.04 -8.12
CA GLY A 195 -7.82 7.63 -8.97
C GLY A 195 -7.91 6.93 -10.31
N LYS A 196 -6.75 6.67 -10.94
CA LYS A 196 -6.69 5.88 -12.17
C LYS A 196 -7.19 4.46 -11.95
N TYR A 197 -6.77 3.81 -10.87
CA TYR A 197 -7.17 2.44 -10.55
C TYR A 197 -8.68 2.26 -10.42
N LEU A 198 -9.34 3.20 -9.73
CA LEU A 198 -10.79 3.24 -9.58
C LEU A 198 -11.48 3.50 -10.91
N LYS A 199 -11.02 4.50 -11.68
CA LYS A 199 -11.58 4.83 -13.00
C LYS A 199 -11.52 3.63 -13.95
N ASP A 200 -10.42 2.90 -13.98
CA ASP A 200 -10.25 1.74 -14.85
C ASP A 200 -11.15 0.54 -14.45
N ARG A 201 -11.70 0.53 -13.23
CA ARG A 201 -12.48 -0.59 -12.66
C ARG A 201 -13.93 -0.25 -12.34
N LEU A 202 -14.34 1.02 -12.36
CA LEU A 202 -15.70 1.42 -12.01
C LEU A 202 -16.39 2.19 -13.15
N ASP A 203 -15.92 2.00 -14.38
CA ASP A 203 -16.53 2.58 -15.58
C ASP A 203 -17.78 1.78 -16.02
N PHE A 204 -18.87 1.97 -15.27
CA PHE A 204 -20.19 1.46 -15.58
C PHE A 204 -21.06 2.55 -16.19
N VAL A 205 -21.52 2.34 -17.42
CA VAL A 205 -22.28 3.34 -18.18
C VAL A 205 -23.75 2.94 -18.20
N VAL A 206 -24.62 3.90 -17.87
CA VAL A 206 -26.07 3.76 -18.02
C VAL A 206 -26.51 4.42 -19.31
N THR A 207 -27.39 3.75 -20.04
CA THR A 207 -28.08 4.33 -21.20
C THR A 207 -29.59 4.09 -21.11
N GLY A 208 -30.37 5.11 -21.46
CA GLY A 208 -31.83 5.08 -21.37
C GLY A 208 -32.33 5.52 -19.99
N GLY A 209 -33.36 4.84 -19.48
CA GLY A 209 -34.08 5.26 -18.28
C GLY A 209 -35.49 5.72 -18.62
N VAL A 210 -36.35 4.79 -19.02
CA VAL A 210 -37.76 5.06 -19.32
C VAL A 210 -38.63 4.37 -18.29
N ILE A 211 -39.59 5.10 -17.73
CA ILE A 211 -40.67 4.50 -16.96
C ILE A 211 -41.78 4.12 -17.92
N VAL A 212 -42.03 2.83 -18.05
CA VAL A 212 -43.17 2.28 -18.77
C VAL A 212 -44.28 2.00 -17.77
N LYS A 213 -45.41 2.68 -17.96
CA LYS A 213 -46.63 2.39 -17.19
C LYS A 213 -47.24 1.11 -17.76
N VAL A 214 -47.47 0.12 -16.91
CA VAL A 214 -48.18 -1.10 -17.27
C VAL A 214 -49.60 -1.01 -16.70
N GLU A 215 -50.61 -1.17 -17.55
CA GLU A 215 -52.01 -1.18 -17.11
C GLU A 215 -52.21 -2.29 -16.07
N ASP A 216 -52.86 -1.95 -14.95
CA ASP A 216 -53.11 -2.80 -13.77
C ASP A 216 -51.88 -3.34 -12.99
N ALA A 217 -50.66 -2.83 -13.22
CA ALA A 217 -49.45 -3.25 -12.50
C ALA A 217 -48.57 -2.07 -12.01
N SER A 218 -47.52 -2.40 -11.24
CA SER A 218 -46.48 -1.43 -10.86
C SER A 218 -45.77 -0.89 -12.10
N ASN A 219 -45.32 0.37 -12.04
CA ASN A 219 -44.54 0.97 -13.11
C ASN A 219 -43.22 0.20 -13.30
N ILE A 220 -42.74 0.09 -14.54
CA ILE A 220 -41.48 -0.57 -14.85
C ILE A 220 -40.45 0.48 -15.26
N LEU A 221 -39.34 0.55 -14.53
CA LEU A 221 -38.15 1.28 -14.93
C LEU A 221 -37.30 0.37 -15.83
N SER A 222 -37.04 0.82 -17.06
CA SER A 222 -36.20 0.12 -18.03
C SER A 222 -34.99 0.94 -18.45
N PHE A 223 -33.80 0.35 -18.36
CA PHE A 223 -32.53 0.95 -18.76
C PHE A 223 -31.50 -0.12 -19.10
N GLU A 224 -30.40 0.28 -19.71
CA GLU A 224 -29.26 -0.60 -19.98
C GLU A 224 -28.05 -0.18 -19.15
N VAL A 225 -27.31 -1.18 -18.69
CA VAL A 225 -26.04 -0.99 -17.99
C VAL A 225 -24.95 -1.69 -18.77
N ARG A 226 -23.88 -0.95 -19.10
CA ARG A 226 -22.71 -1.48 -19.77
C ARG A 226 -21.50 -1.46 -18.84
N ASN A 227 -20.81 -2.59 -18.75
CA ASN A 227 -19.50 -2.66 -18.14
C ASN A 227 -18.45 -2.22 -19.18
N ASN A 228 -18.02 -0.97 -19.10
CA ASN A 228 -17.01 -0.43 -20.02
C ASN A 228 -15.57 -0.69 -19.55
N THR A 229 -15.41 -1.41 -18.44
CA THR A 229 -14.09 -1.78 -17.90
C THR A 229 -13.53 -3.01 -18.63
N PRO A 230 -12.20 -3.21 -18.63
CA PRO A 230 -11.58 -4.44 -19.12
C PRO A 230 -11.73 -5.62 -18.13
N PHE A 231 -12.47 -5.45 -17.03
CA PHE A 231 -12.60 -6.42 -15.96
C PHE A 231 -13.98 -7.08 -15.96
N SER A 232 -14.01 -8.36 -15.58
CA SER A 232 -15.25 -9.11 -15.37
C SER A 232 -15.49 -9.32 -13.89
N TYR A 233 -16.73 -9.22 -13.43
CA TYR A 233 -17.13 -9.25 -12.02
C TYR A 233 -18.10 -10.39 -11.71
N TRP A 234 -17.88 -11.09 -10.60
CA TRP A 234 -18.75 -12.20 -10.19
C TRP A 234 -20.15 -11.69 -9.88
N ARG A 235 -20.21 -10.54 -9.23
CA ARG A 235 -21.43 -9.92 -8.75
C ARG A 235 -21.19 -8.43 -8.57
N VAL A 236 -22.00 -7.60 -9.21
CA VAL A 236 -21.95 -6.15 -9.05
C VAL A 236 -23.29 -5.66 -8.51
N PRO A 237 -23.38 -5.41 -7.21
CA PRO A 237 -24.53 -4.73 -6.63
C PRO A 237 -24.50 -3.23 -7.01
N PHE A 238 -25.66 -2.67 -7.30
CA PHE A 238 -25.82 -1.25 -7.57
C PHE A 238 -27.02 -0.70 -6.80
N TYR A 239 -26.86 0.49 -6.24
CA TYR A 239 -28.00 1.36 -6.01
C TYR A 239 -28.27 2.19 -7.26
N VAL A 240 -29.54 2.22 -7.66
CA VAL A 240 -30.04 2.98 -8.80
C VAL A 240 -30.74 4.21 -8.26
N GLY A 241 -30.07 5.36 -8.30
CA GLY A 241 -30.64 6.63 -7.89
C GLY A 241 -31.45 7.26 -9.01
N LEU A 242 -32.72 7.55 -8.74
CA LEU A 242 -33.63 8.19 -9.69
C LEU A 242 -33.78 9.66 -9.33
N TYR A 243 -33.47 10.55 -10.29
CA TYR A 243 -33.44 11.99 -10.05
C TYR A 243 -34.48 12.75 -10.85
N SER A 244 -35.05 13.78 -10.24
CA SER A 244 -35.84 14.82 -10.91
C SER A 244 -35.13 16.16 -10.71
N GLY A 245 -34.44 16.63 -11.75
CA GLY A 245 -33.44 17.69 -11.65
C GLY A 245 -32.26 17.22 -10.79
N THR A 246 -32.01 17.93 -9.69
CA THR A 246 -30.97 17.59 -8.70
C THR A 246 -31.50 16.81 -7.51
N ARG A 247 -32.82 16.60 -7.40
CA ARG A 247 -33.45 15.95 -6.27
C ARG A 247 -33.56 14.44 -6.51
N LEU A 248 -33.03 13.66 -5.58
CA LEU A 248 -33.28 12.22 -5.52
C LEU A 248 -34.75 11.95 -5.17
N VAL A 249 -35.45 11.20 -6.02
CA VAL A 249 -36.90 10.91 -5.88
C VAL A 249 -37.20 9.46 -5.52
N ALA A 250 -36.29 8.53 -5.81
CA ALA A 250 -36.34 7.16 -5.32
C ALA A 250 -34.97 6.49 -5.47
N VAL A 251 -34.79 5.36 -4.79
CA VAL A 251 -33.61 4.51 -4.92
C VAL A 251 -34.07 3.06 -5.06
N GLU A 252 -33.56 2.38 -6.06
CA GLU A 252 -33.75 0.94 -6.24
C GLU A 252 -32.43 0.20 -6.02
N TYR A 253 -32.48 -1.10 -5.74
CA TYR A 253 -31.28 -1.93 -5.62
C TYR A 253 -31.33 -3.09 -6.61
N ILE A 254 -30.24 -3.26 -7.36
CA ILE A 254 -30.08 -4.35 -8.32
C ILE A 254 -28.76 -5.06 -8.15
N ILE A 255 -28.70 -6.29 -8.65
CA ILE A 255 -27.47 -7.07 -8.72
C ILE A 255 -27.30 -7.57 -10.15
N ILE A 256 -26.13 -7.29 -10.71
CA ILE A 256 -25.72 -7.80 -12.02
C ILE A 256 -24.65 -8.89 -11.79
N GLU A 257 -25.04 -10.14 -11.98
CA GLU A 257 -24.18 -11.31 -11.78
C GLU A 257 -24.35 -12.37 -12.87
N PRO A 258 -23.25 -12.95 -13.41
CA PRO A 258 -21.95 -12.29 -13.56
C PRO A 258 -22.06 -11.06 -14.47
N PHE A 259 -21.11 -10.13 -14.37
CA PHE A 259 -21.02 -8.97 -15.27
C PHE A 259 -19.67 -8.94 -16.00
N ARG A 260 -19.64 -9.41 -17.24
CA ARG A 260 -18.39 -9.55 -18.00
C ARG A 260 -17.90 -8.23 -18.57
N ALA A 261 -16.61 -8.15 -18.84
CA ALA A 261 -15.99 -7.00 -19.50
C ALA A 261 -16.66 -6.72 -20.86
N GLY A 262 -17.05 -5.48 -21.10
CA GLY A 262 -17.73 -5.06 -22.34
C GLY A 262 -19.19 -5.49 -22.48
N GLU A 263 -19.75 -6.24 -21.51
CA GLU A 263 -21.13 -6.70 -21.55
C GLU A 263 -22.12 -5.54 -21.34
N THR A 264 -23.22 -5.54 -22.09
CA THR A 264 -24.38 -4.68 -21.85
C THR A 264 -25.54 -5.55 -21.37
N ARG A 265 -26.19 -5.17 -20.27
CA ARG A 265 -27.36 -5.85 -19.73
C ARG A 265 -28.55 -4.89 -19.68
N SER A 266 -29.68 -5.30 -20.26
CA SER A 266 -30.96 -4.63 -20.07
C SER A 266 -31.53 -4.97 -18.69
N VAL A 267 -31.94 -3.96 -17.94
CA VAL A 267 -32.46 -4.05 -16.58
C VAL A 267 -33.88 -3.52 -16.57
N ASN A 268 -34.80 -4.31 -16.01
CA ASN A 268 -36.20 -3.93 -15.81
C ASN A 268 -36.54 -4.11 -14.32
N ILE A 269 -36.93 -3.02 -13.67
CA ILE A 269 -37.25 -3.00 -12.23
C ILE A 269 -38.69 -2.52 -12.06
N ALA A 270 -39.47 -3.22 -11.24
CA ALA A 270 -40.77 -2.71 -10.80
C ALA A 270 -40.54 -1.59 -9.77
N THR A 271 -41.01 -0.39 -10.06
CA THR A 271 -40.86 0.79 -9.20
C THR A 271 -42.21 1.27 -8.66
N THR A 272 -42.19 1.82 -7.45
CA THR A 272 -43.36 2.39 -6.76
C THR A 272 -43.59 3.87 -7.10
N LEU A 273 -42.70 4.48 -7.88
CA LEU A 273 -42.82 5.87 -8.35
C LEU A 273 -44.12 6.09 -9.12
N THR A 274 -45.11 6.70 -8.47
CA THR A 274 -46.39 7.06 -9.08
C THR A 274 -46.37 8.51 -9.58
N GLY A 275 -46.02 8.71 -10.85
CA GLY A 275 -46.06 10.02 -11.51
C GLY A 275 -44.84 10.90 -11.25
N GLY A 276 -44.56 11.79 -12.21
CA GLY A 276 -43.34 12.61 -12.27
C GLY A 276 -42.38 12.13 -13.36
N SER A 277 -41.75 13.06 -14.07
CA SER A 277 -40.67 12.74 -15.00
C SER A 277 -39.36 12.56 -14.21
N ILE A 278 -38.73 11.40 -14.36
CA ILE A 278 -37.31 11.22 -14.03
C ILE A 278 -36.53 11.95 -15.11
N SER A 279 -35.59 12.79 -14.71
CA SER A 279 -34.66 13.45 -15.62
C SER A 279 -33.36 12.67 -15.81
N ASP A 280 -32.97 11.87 -14.81
CA ASP A 280 -31.68 11.18 -14.82
C ASP A 280 -31.71 9.90 -13.97
N VAL A 281 -30.94 8.89 -14.39
CA VAL A 281 -30.74 7.61 -13.71
C VAL A 281 -29.25 7.44 -13.45
N LYS A 282 -28.87 7.41 -12.18
CA LYS A 282 -27.47 7.25 -11.76
C LYS A 282 -27.25 5.91 -11.09
N LEU A 283 -26.12 5.28 -11.38
CA LEU A 283 -25.67 4.06 -10.70
C LEU A 283 -24.60 4.39 -9.67
N TYR A 284 -24.76 3.75 -8.51
CA TYR A 284 -23.80 3.75 -7.41
C TYR A 284 -23.36 2.31 -7.18
N PRO A 285 -22.20 1.88 -7.71
CA PRO A 285 -21.72 0.51 -7.55
C PRO A 285 -21.30 0.26 -6.10
N GLU A 286 -21.89 -0.73 -5.44
CA GLU A 286 -21.56 -1.10 -4.06
C GLU A 286 -20.50 -2.22 -4.04
N ILE A 287 -19.37 -1.99 -4.72
CA ILE A 287 -18.30 -2.98 -4.90
C ILE A 287 -16.93 -2.45 -4.47
N ASN A 288 -16.25 -3.20 -3.61
CA ASN A 288 -14.90 -2.86 -3.20
C ASN A 288 -13.88 -3.45 -4.19
N VAL A 289 -13.46 -2.66 -5.18
CA VAL A 289 -12.51 -3.10 -6.21
C VAL A 289 -11.09 -3.36 -5.70
N PHE A 290 -10.78 -3.00 -4.44
CA PHE A 290 -9.52 -3.39 -3.80
C PHE A 290 -9.54 -4.84 -3.30
N ASP A 291 -10.73 -5.43 -3.14
CA ASP A 291 -10.88 -6.85 -2.87
C ASP A 291 -10.78 -7.64 -4.19
N LYS A 292 -9.72 -8.44 -4.33
CA LYS A 292 -9.47 -9.20 -5.56
C LYS A 292 -10.51 -10.30 -5.81
N SER A 293 -11.26 -10.72 -4.80
CA SER A 293 -12.26 -11.78 -4.90
C SER A 293 -13.49 -11.37 -5.74
N VAL A 294 -13.69 -10.07 -5.97
CA VAL A 294 -14.82 -9.56 -6.74
C VAL A 294 -14.70 -9.82 -8.25
N PHE A 295 -13.47 -10.04 -8.73
CA PHE A 295 -13.18 -10.24 -10.15
C PHE A 295 -13.29 -11.71 -10.56
N LEU A 296 -13.79 -11.98 -11.76
CA LEU A 296 -13.63 -13.28 -12.39
C LEU A 296 -12.16 -13.44 -12.78
N THR A 297 -11.49 -14.44 -12.22
CA THR A 297 -10.21 -14.90 -12.74
C THR A 297 -10.42 -15.52 -14.12
N PRO A 298 -9.58 -15.17 -15.12
CA PRO A 298 -9.55 -15.90 -16.38
C PRO A 298 -9.33 -17.38 -16.11
N GLN A 299 -10.11 -18.26 -16.74
CA GLN A 299 -9.73 -19.68 -16.78
C GLN A 299 -8.47 -19.77 -17.66
N SER A 300 -7.35 -20.16 -17.05
CA SER A 300 -6.08 -20.45 -17.71
C SER A 300 -6.15 -21.72 -18.52
#